data_AF-A0A7W1IQP1-F1
#
_entry.id   AF-A0A7W1IQP1-F1
#
_cell.length_a   1.000
_cell.length_b   1.000
_cell.length_c   1.000
_cell.angle_alpha   90.00
_cell.angle_beta   90.00
_cell.angle_gamma   90.00
#
_symmetry.space_group_name_H-M   'P 1'
#
loop_
_entity.id
_entity.type
_entity.pdbx_description
1 polymer ?
#
loop_
_entity_poly.entity_id
_entity_poly.type
_entity_poly.pdbx_seq_one_letter_code
_entity_poly.pdbx_strand_id
1 'polypeptide(L)'
;MFIEGQAVVLNGDLFVSNNKNTVPTPIVQGQVGPAEEAEDPKAILATMAASAGDSLEHRAAREQVATQFYVEMNPTMRLDQIESQVRGINLRHPVSVVAVPPDGAGENGDIVFQHCYPEGGMGQYFTDDQSATADSLGINDRVECRPTATTPARVAPRVQRVFRARKPVKALRSTTGEIDDTWSIPGEPKHTMGGGTQLFITRPQHQNLTDA
;
A
#
# COMPACT_ATOMS: atom_id res chain seq x y z
N MET A 1 14.12 -60.16 10.62
CA MET A 1 13.72 -59.78 9.25
C MET A 1 14.46 -58.49 8.93
N PHE A 2 15.12 -58.45 7.77
CA PHE A 2 16.50 -57.98 7.59
C PHE A 2 16.77 -56.47 7.72
N ILE A 3 18.02 -56.21 8.13
CA ILE A 3 18.70 -54.96 8.46
C ILE A 3 19.24 -54.27 7.18
N GLU A 4 19.14 -52.94 7.17
CA GLU A 4 19.91 -51.86 6.51
C GLU A 4 20.78 -52.16 5.28
N GLY A 5 20.54 -51.40 4.20
CA GLY A 5 21.54 -51.08 3.17
C GLY A 5 21.98 -49.62 3.36
N GLN A 6 23.27 -49.41 3.64
CA GLN A 6 23.87 -48.08 3.78
C GLN A 6 24.03 -47.39 2.42
N ALA A 7 23.56 -46.14 2.32
CA ALA A 7 23.96 -45.23 1.26
C ALA A 7 25.32 -44.62 1.60
N VAL A 8 26.27 -44.66 0.66
CA VAL A 8 27.56 -43.97 0.78
C VAL A 8 27.56 -42.78 -0.17
N VAL A 9 27.78 -41.58 0.38
CA VAL A 9 27.97 -40.35 -0.40
C VAL A 9 29.47 -40.09 -0.50
N LEU A 10 29.98 -40.02 -1.72
CA LEU A 10 31.32 -39.52 -2.01
C LEU A 10 31.19 -38.43 -3.08
N ASN A 11 31.66 -37.22 -2.78
CA ASN A 11 31.67 -36.06 -3.68
C ASN A 11 30.31 -35.68 -4.31
N GLY A 12 29.21 -35.82 -3.56
CA GLY A 12 27.93 -35.20 -3.92
C GLY A 12 26.97 -36.04 -4.78
N ASP A 13 27.36 -37.24 -5.22
CA ASP A 13 26.49 -38.10 -6.03
C ASP A 13 26.03 -39.36 -5.28
N LEU A 14 24.73 -39.71 -5.43
CA LEU A 14 24.10 -40.89 -4.85
C LEU A 14 24.20 -42.08 -5.81
N PHE A 15 24.92 -43.13 -5.42
CA PHE A 15 25.00 -44.36 -6.22
C PHE A 15 24.13 -45.47 -5.63
N VAL A 16 23.20 -46.00 -6.44
CA VAL A 16 22.52 -47.28 -6.18
C VAL A 16 23.11 -48.32 -7.13
N SER A 17 23.83 -49.30 -6.57
CA SER A 17 24.37 -50.42 -7.35
C SER A 17 23.24 -51.38 -7.71
N ASN A 18 22.99 -51.57 -9.01
CA ASN A 18 22.30 -52.75 -9.51
C ASN A 18 23.08 -53.40 -10.64
N ASN A 19 23.12 -54.73 -10.57
CA ASN A 19 24.06 -55.61 -11.21
C ASN A 19 23.70 -55.89 -12.68
N LYS A 20 24.75 -56.09 -13.52
CA LYS A 20 24.83 -56.75 -14.84
C LYS A 20 24.60 -55.93 -16.13
N ASN A 21 25.70 -55.83 -16.89
CA ASN A 21 25.80 -55.83 -18.36
C ASN A 21 24.88 -54.90 -19.16
N THR A 22 25.31 -53.65 -19.37
CA THR A 22 24.98 -52.87 -20.57
C THR A 22 26.09 -51.86 -20.88
N VAL A 23 26.44 -51.76 -22.16
CA VAL A 23 27.46 -50.86 -22.73
C VAL A 23 27.13 -49.39 -22.38
N PRO A 24 28.11 -48.57 -21.96
CA PRO A 24 27.86 -47.16 -21.66
C PRO A 24 27.58 -46.40 -22.97
N THR A 25 26.34 -45.92 -23.11
CA THR A 25 25.96 -44.93 -24.12
C THR A 25 26.31 -43.55 -23.58
N PRO A 26 26.89 -42.62 -24.36
CA PRO A 26 27.17 -41.28 -23.87
C PRO A 26 25.87 -40.59 -23.48
N ILE A 27 25.78 -40.16 -22.22
CA ILE A 27 24.71 -39.31 -21.72
C ILE A 27 24.82 -37.98 -22.47
N VAL A 28 23.84 -37.70 -23.33
CA VAL A 28 23.59 -36.36 -23.84
C VAL A 28 23.43 -35.47 -22.61
N GLN A 29 24.35 -34.52 -22.45
CA GLN A 29 24.24 -33.47 -21.44
C GLN A 29 22.86 -32.83 -21.61
N GLY A 30 21.97 -33.12 -20.66
CA GLY A 30 20.72 -32.40 -20.54
C GLY A 30 21.09 -30.93 -20.36
N GLN A 31 20.65 -30.10 -21.30
CA GLN A 31 20.58 -28.67 -21.08
C GLN A 31 19.77 -28.49 -19.80
N VAL A 32 20.46 -28.11 -18.73
CA VAL A 32 19.83 -27.48 -17.57
C VAL A 32 19.17 -26.24 -18.17
N GLY A 33 17.86 -26.31 -18.37
CA GLY A 33 17.06 -25.14 -18.69
C GLY A 33 17.34 -24.07 -17.64
N PRO A 34 17.23 -22.78 -17.99
CA PRO A 34 17.44 -21.72 -17.01
C PRO A 34 16.57 -22.01 -15.79
N ALA A 35 17.19 -21.97 -14.60
CA ALA A 35 16.46 -22.05 -13.35
C ALA A 35 15.32 -21.03 -13.43
N GLU A 36 14.09 -21.50 -13.28
CA GLU A 36 12.91 -20.65 -13.16
C GLU A 36 13.20 -19.67 -12.02
N GLU A 37 13.47 -18.42 -12.39
CA GLU A 37 13.88 -17.37 -11.47
C GLU A 37 12.69 -17.17 -10.51
N ALA A 38 12.83 -17.66 -9.27
CA ALA A 38 11.75 -17.60 -8.30
C ALA A 38 11.28 -16.15 -8.17
N GLU A 39 10.01 -15.90 -8.51
CA GLU A 39 9.43 -14.55 -8.48
C GLU A 39 9.63 -13.91 -7.09
N ASP A 40 10.03 -12.64 -7.07
CA ASP A 40 10.23 -11.87 -5.84
C ASP A 40 8.97 -11.93 -4.97
N PRO A 41 9.03 -12.47 -3.74
CA PRO A 41 7.88 -12.56 -2.84
C PRO A 41 7.18 -11.21 -2.62
N LYS A 42 7.92 -10.09 -2.65
CA LYS A 42 7.33 -8.74 -2.53
C LYS A 42 6.50 -8.38 -3.77
N ALA A 43 6.94 -8.79 -4.96
CA ALA A 43 6.22 -8.56 -6.20
C ALA A 43 4.93 -9.40 -6.28
N ILE A 44 4.98 -10.66 -5.84
CA ILE A 44 3.79 -11.53 -5.73
C ILE A 44 2.77 -10.89 -4.78
N LEU A 45 3.22 -10.47 -3.60
CA LEU A 45 2.37 -9.82 -2.60
C LEU A 45 1.73 -8.54 -3.13
N ALA A 46 2.51 -7.68 -3.79
CA ALA A 46 2.01 -6.44 -4.39
C ALA A 46 0.99 -6.70 -5.49
N THR A 47 1.22 -7.72 -6.32
CA THR A 47 0.30 -8.13 -7.39
C THR A 47 -1.03 -8.60 -6.81
N MET A 48 -1.01 -9.43 -5.77
CA MET A 48 -2.21 -9.90 -5.07
C MET A 48 -2.93 -8.79 -4.30
N ALA A 49 -2.20 -7.82 -3.73
CA ALA A 49 -2.83 -6.68 -3.06
C ALA A 49 -3.59 -5.78 -4.05
N ALA A 50 -3.02 -5.59 -5.24
CA ALA A 50 -3.56 -4.77 -6.32
C ALA A 50 -4.65 -5.47 -7.16
N SER A 51 -4.78 -6.80 -7.07
CA SER A 51 -5.75 -7.55 -7.86
C SER A 51 -7.18 -7.41 -7.35
N ALA A 52 -8.13 -7.55 -8.27
CA ALA A 52 -9.55 -7.68 -7.94
C ALA A 52 -9.81 -8.97 -7.15
N GLY A 53 -10.79 -8.93 -6.24
CA GLY A 53 -11.15 -10.06 -5.38
C GLY A 53 -11.32 -9.66 -3.92
N ASP A 54 -11.89 -10.54 -3.11
CA ASP A 54 -12.17 -10.30 -1.69
C ASP A 54 -11.99 -11.59 -0.85
N SER A 55 -10.96 -12.37 -1.16
CA SER A 55 -10.58 -13.53 -0.33
C SER A 55 -9.79 -13.10 0.90
N LEU A 56 -9.61 -14.02 1.87
CA LEU A 56 -8.79 -13.73 3.05
C LEU A 56 -7.33 -13.46 2.68
N GLU A 57 -6.82 -14.14 1.66
CA GLU A 57 -5.47 -13.96 1.12
C GLU A 57 -5.30 -12.56 0.50
N HIS A 58 -6.31 -12.08 -0.25
CA HIS A 58 -6.30 -10.71 -0.78
C HIS A 58 -6.25 -9.68 0.36
N ARG A 59 -7.08 -9.84 1.39
CA ARG A 59 -7.12 -8.91 2.52
C ARG A 59 -5.80 -8.89 3.29
N ALA A 60 -5.23 -10.07 3.56
CA ALA A 60 -3.94 -10.20 4.21
C ALA A 60 -2.82 -9.54 3.37
N ALA A 61 -2.83 -9.74 2.05
CA ALA A 61 -1.87 -9.10 1.15
C ALA A 61 -1.97 -7.56 1.19
N ARG A 62 -3.20 -7.04 1.14
CA ARG A 62 -3.48 -5.58 1.20
C ARG A 62 -3.03 -4.96 2.52
N GLU A 63 -3.33 -5.62 3.64
CA GLU A 63 -2.87 -5.20 4.96
C GLU A 63 -1.34 -5.19 5.03
N GLN A 64 -0.68 -6.23 4.51
CA GLN A 64 0.77 -6.33 4.53
C GLN A 64 1.43 -5.26 3.65
N VAL A 65 0.92 -5.01 2.44
CA VAL A 65 1.42 -3.94 1.56
C VAL A 65 1.21 -2.56 2.18
N ALA A 66 0.04 -2.28 2.75
CA ALA A 66 -0.23 -1.01 3.43
C ALA A 66 0.73 -0.81 4.61
N THR A 67 0.84 -1.81 5.48
CA THR A 67 1.75 -1.79 6.64
C THR A 67 3.20 -1.57 6.22
N GLN A 68 3.66 -2.32 5.20
CA GLN A 68 5.01 -2.17 4.68
C GLN A 68 5.26 -0.77 4.12
N PHE A 69 4.29 -0.19 3.40
CA PHE A 69 4.40 1.17 2.91
C PHE A 69 4.55 2.18 4.05
N TYR A 70 3.74 2.07 5.12
CA TYR A 70 3.84 2.98 6.27
C TYR A 70 5.21 2.87 6.97
N VAL A 71 5.71 1.65 7.17
CA VAL A 71 7.03 1.39 7.77
C VAL A 71 8.15 1.97 6.90
N GLU A 72 8.14 1.70 5.59
CA GLU A 72 9.20 2.11 4.67
C GLU A 72 9.20 3.64 4.44
N MET A 73 8.03 4.24 4.26
CA MET A 73 7.90 5.64 3.87
C MET A 73 7.79 6.59 5.07
N ASN A 74 7.55 6.07 6.27
CA ASN A 74 7.48 6.85 7.51
C ASN A 74 8.11 6.09 8.70
N PRO A 75 9.44 5.93 8.74
CA PRO A 75 10.13 5.08 9.71
C PRO A 75 10.02 5.55 11.17
N THR A 76 9.47 6.74 11.42
CA THR A 76 9.20 7.27 12.76
C THR A 76 7.76 7.08 13.22
N MET A 77 6.88 6.55 12.36
CA MET A 77 5.51 6.22 12.73
C MET A 77 5.50 5.01 13.67
N ARG A 78 4.82 5.12 14.80
CA ARG A 78 4.69 4.01 15.75
C ARG A 78 3.72 2.95 15.24
N LEU A 79 3.89 1.70 15.68
CA LEU A 79 3.02 0.58 15.28
C LEU A 79 1.53 0.84 15.55
N ASP A 80 1.18 1.39 16.72
CA ASP A 80 -0.20 1.74 17.07
C ASP A 80 -0.82 2.76 16.11
N GLN A 81 0.01 3.68 15.59
CA GLN A 81 -0.42 4.63 14.59
C GLN A 81 -0.61 3.97 13.23
N ILE A 82 0.30 3.06 12.83
CA ILE A 82 0.19 2.30 11.58
C ILE A 82 -1.09 1.47 11.58
N GLU A 83 -1.35 0.73 12.65
CA GLU A 83 -2.60 -0.02 12.82
C GLU A 83 -3.82 0.89 12.71
N SER A 84 -3.77 2.08 13.33
CA SER A 84 -4.84 3.07 13.20
C SER A 84 -5.03 3.55 11.77
N GLN A 85 -3.97 3.72 10.98
CA GLN A 85 -4.10 4.11 9.57
C GLN A 85 -4.70 2.98 8.74
N VAL A 86 -4.23 1.73 8.95
CA VAL A 86 -4.71 0.55 8.24
C VAL A 86 -6.21 0.31 8.50
N ARG A 87 -6.71 0.58 9.71
CA ARG A 87 -8.15 0.51 10.02
C ARG A 87 -9.01 1.44 9.17
N GLY A 88 -8.45 2.54 8.66
CA GLY A 88 -9.14 3.45 7.73
C GLY A 88 -9.22 2.94 6.29
N ILE A 89 -8.64 1.78 5.99
CA ILE A 89 -8.62 1.19 4.64
C ILE A 89 -9.66 0.08 4.53
N ASN A 90 -10.47 0.12 3.48
CA ASN A 90 -11.34 -0.98 3.12
C ASN A 90 -10.52 -2.07 2.40
N LEU A 91 -10.04 -3.06 3.17
CA LEU A 91 -9.23 -4.16 2.66
C LEU A 91 -9.98 -5.12 1.71
N ARG A 92 -11.29 -4.93 1.49
CA ARG A 92 -12.05 -5.67 0.47
C ARG A 92 -11.79 -5.17 -0.95
N HIS A 93 -11.19 -3.99 -1.09
CA HIS A 93 -10.80 -3.40 -2.36
C HIS A 93 -9.28 -3.38 -2.55
N PRO A 94 -8.79 -3.29 -3.80
CA PRO A 94 -7.36 -3.25 -4.09
C PRO A 94 -6.60 -2.18 -3.31
N VAL A 95 -5.36 -2.52 -2.94
CA VAL A 95 -4.37 -1.60 -2.35
C VAL A 95 -3.11 -1.68 -3.18
N SER A 96 -2.59 -0.54 -3.60
CA SER A 96 -1.40 -0.49 -4.45
C SER A 96 -0.51 0.71 -4.12
N VAL A 97 0.78 0.57 -4.42
CA VAL A 97 1.72 1.69 -4.38
C VAL A 97 1.78 2.29 -5.78
N VAL A 98 1.39 3.56 -5.90
CA VAL A 98 1.34 4.29 -7.17
C VAL A 98 2.34 5.44 -7.19
N ALA A 99 2.71 5.87 -8.39
CA ALA A 99 3.43 7.11 -8.61
C ALA A 99 2.47 8.19 -9.08
N VAL A 100 2.65 9.41 -8.56
CA VAL A 100 2.06 10.64 -9.13
C VAL A 100 3.22 11.38 -9.80
N PRO A 101 3.37 11.26 -11.13
CA PRO A 101 4.48 11.89 -11.85
C PRO A 101 4.23 13.39 -12.08
N PRO A 102 5.28 14.20 -12.27
CA PRO A 102 5.14 15.65 -12.45
C PRO A 102 4.73 16.06 -13.87
N ASP A 103 4.79 15.15 -14.83
CA ASP A 103 4.50 15.39 -16.25
C ASP A 103 3.08 14.98 -16.65
N GLY A 104 2.29 14.46 -15.71
CA GLY A 104 0.93 13.99 -15.93
C GLY A 104 0.84 12.67 -16.72
N ALA A 105 1.96 12.00 -17.02
CA ALA A 105 1.98 10.81 -17.87
C ALA A 105 1.52 9.51 -17.19
N GLY A 106 1.13 9.57 -15.91
CA GLY A 106 0.69 8.41 -15.13
C GLY A 106 -0.84 8.27 -15.09
N GLU A 107 -1.31 7.08 -14.68
CA GLU A 107 -2.75 6.79 -14.50
C GLU A 107 -3.46 7.81 -13.59
N ASN A 108 -2.73 8.33 -12.59
CA ASN A 108 -3.25 9.30 -11.62
C ASN A 108 -2.90 10.76 -11.97
N GLY A 109 -2.33 11.01 -13.15
CA GLY A 109 -1.89 12.35 -13.57
C GLY A 109 -0.85 12.99 -12.64
N ASP A 110 -0.72 14.31 -12.71
CA ASP A 110 0.14 15.13 -11.83
C ASP A 110 -0.65 15.84 -10.73
N ILE A 111 -1.98 15.67 -10.68
CA ILE A 111 -2.88 16.40 -9.80
C ILE A 111 -3.50 15.47 -8.77
N VAL A 112 -3.52 15.91 -7.52
CA VAL A 112 -4.26 15.27 -6.42
C VAL A 112 -5.05 16.32 -5.66
N PHE A 113 -6.17 15.91 -5.08
CA PHE A 113 -7.06 16.77 -4.31
C PHE A 113 -6.99 16.42 -2.82
N GLN A 114 -7.22 17.40 -1.95
CA GLN A 114 -7.31 17.15 -0.51
C GLN A 114 -8.38 18.02 0.14
N HIS A 115 -9.15 17.42 1.03
CA HIS A 115 -10.11 18.11 1.90
C HIS A 115 -9.40 18.65 3.15
N CYS A 116 -8.96 19.90 3.08
CA CYS A 116 -8.17 20.58 4.10
C CYS A 116 -9.04 21.30 5.14
N TYR A 117 -8.41 21.62 6.27
CA TYR A 117 -8.91 22.67 7.15
C TYR A 117 -8.72 24.01 6.44
N PRO A 118 -9.67 24.97 6.51
CA PRO A 118 -9.57 26.26 5.83
C PRO A 118 -8.24 27.01 6.03
N GLU A 119 -7.70 27.04 7.26
CA GLU A 119 -6.40 27.65 7.59
C GLU A 119 -5.28 26.60 7.78
N GLY A 120 -5.55 25.34 7.43
CA GLY A 120 -4.64 24.23 7.67
C GLY A 120 -3.50 24.15 6.67
N GLY A 121 -2.39 23.54 7.13
CA GLY A 121 -1.35 23.04 6.25
C GLY A 121 -1.79 21.79 5.47
N MET A 122 -0.96 21.38 4.52
CA MET A 122 -1.13 20.16 3.75
C MET A 122 -1.11 18.92 4.66
N GLY A 123 -2.20 18.16 4.64
CA GLY A 123 -2.32 16.84 5.28
C GLY A 123 -1.65 15.75 4.44
N GLN A 124 -1.75 14.49 4.90
CA GLN A 124 -1.12 13.34 4.22
C GLN A 124 -2.09 12.52 3.35
N TYR A 125 -3.38 12.80 3.45
CA TYR A 125 -4.43 12.09 2.72
C TYR A 125 -4.92 12.95 1.58
N PHE A 126 -4.92 12.39 0.39
CA PHE A 126 -5.31 13.00 -0.86
C PHE A 126 -6.27 12.06 -1.60
N THR A 127 -6.75 12.48 -2.76
CA THR A 127 -7.52 11.66 -3.68
C THR A 127 -7.17 12.04 -5.12
N ASP A 128 -7.26 11.08 -6.02
CA ASP A 128 -7.20 11.25 -7.48
C ASP A 128 -8.57 11.63 -8.07
N ASP A 129 -9.65 11.58 -7.28
CA ASP A 129 -11.02 11.88 -7.69
C ASP A 129 -11.46 13.28 -7.22
N GLN A 130 -11.60 14.21 -8.17
CA GLN A 130 -12.07 15.58 -7.89
C GLN A 130 -13.49 15.63 -7.29
N SER A 131 -14.31 14.62 -7.58
CA SER A 131 -15.70 14.52 -7.13
C SER A 131 -15.85 13.87 -5.75
N ALA A 132 -14.77 13.32 -5.20
CA ALA A 132 -14.79 12.68 -3.89
C ALA A 132 -15.23 13.68 -2.80
N THR A 133 -16.21 13.26 -2.02
CA THR A 133 -16.72 14.03 -0.89
C THR A 133 -15.96 13.68 0.38
N ALA A 134 -15.97 14.58 1.38
CA ALA A 134 -15.42 14.30 2.70
C ALA A 134 -15.97 12.97 3.29
N ASP A 135 -17.28 12.75 3.16
CA ASP A 135 -17.94 11.53 3.65
C ASP A 135 -17.42 10.24 2.98
N SER A 136 -17.25 10.29 1.65
CA SER A 136 -16.67 9.16 0.91
C SER A 136 -15.20 8.90 1.26
N LEU A 137 -14.49 9.91 1.77
CA LEU A 137 -13.10 9.83 2.20
C LEU A 137 -12.95 9.57 3.70
N GLY A 138 -14.01 9.15 4.38
CA GLY A 138 -13.94 8.74 5.78
C GLY A 138 -13.76 9.90 6.76
N ILE A 139 -14.12 11.13 6.36
CA ILE A 139 -13.91 12.34 7.17
C ILE A 139 -15.17 13.23 7.22
N ASN A 140 -15.29 13.99 8.30
CA ASN A 140 -16.34 14.98 8.47
C ASN A 140 -16.15 16.15 7.48
N ASP A 141 -17.24 16.61 6.88
CA ASP A 141 -17.29 17.75 5.97
C ASP A 141 -17.06 19.08 6.70
N ARG A 142 -17.13 19.06 8.03
CA ARG A 142 -16.82 20.18 8.91
C ARG A 142 -15.68 19.82 9.87
N VAL A 143 -14.93 20.84 10.29
CA VAL A 143 -13.80 20.71 11.20
C VAL A 143 -13.79 21.83 12.22
N GLU A 144 -13.33 21.53 13.43
CA GLU A 144 -12.95 22.55 14.40
C GLU A 144 -11.57 23.13 14.04
N CYS A 145 -11.57 24.36 13.51
CA CYS A 145 -10.34 25.10 13.28
C CYS A 145 -9.76 25.55 14.63
N ARG A 146 -8.48 25.21 14.86
CA ARG A 146 -7.75 25.69 16.03
C ARG A 146 -7.66 27.22 16.02
N PRO A 147 -7.68 27.87 17.19
CA PRO A 147 -7.50 29.31 17.27
C PRO A 147 -6.11 29.71 16.77
N THR A 148 -6.02 30.86 16.13
CA THR A 148 -4.76 31.53 15.78
C THR A 148 -4.59 32.78 16.65
N ALA A 149 -3.47 33.50 16.49
CA ALA A 149 -3.27 34.78 17.17
C ALA A 149 -4.35 35.82 16.84
N THR A 150 -5.06 35.69 15.72
CA THR A 150 -6.03 36.67 15.21
C THR A 150 -7.43 36.11 15.02
N THR A 151 -7.64 34.80 15.16
CA THR A 151 -8.93 34.14 14.88
C THR A 151 -9.30 33.16 16.00
N PRO A 152 -10.51 33.25 16.59
CA PRO A 152 -10.94 32.29 17.60
C PRO A 152 -11.19 30.90 17.01
N ALA A 153 -11.26 29.89 17.89
CA ALA A 153 -11.69 28.55 17.50
C ALA A 153 -13.09 28.60 16.91
N ARG A 154 -13.32 27.86 15.83
CA ARG A 154 -14.63 27.82 15.16
C ARG A 154 -14.79 26.54 14.36
N VAL A 155 -16.02 26.11 14.19
CA VAL A 155 -16.35 25.02 13.26
C VAL A 155 -16.60 25.61 11.87
N ALA A 156 -15.89 25.11 10.86
CA ALA A 156 -15.99 25.56 9.48
C ALA A 156 -16.05 24.35 8.52
N PRO A 157 -16.62 24.51 7.32
CA PRO A 157 -16.53 23.46 6.29
C PRO A 157 -15.08 23.23 5.89
N ARG A 158 -14.73 22.00 5.51
CA ARG A 158 -13.47 21.71 4.84
C ARG A 158 -13.41 22.40 3.49
N VAL A 159 -12.19 22.69 3.04
CA VAL A 159 -11.93 23.25 1.70
C VAL A 159 -11.19 22.22 0.87
N GLN A 160 -11.66 21.96 -0.34
CA GLN A 160 -10.93 21.12 -1.27
C GLN A 160 -9.84 21.96 -1.95
N ARG A 161 -8.58 21.56 -1.76
CA ARG A 161 -7.41 22.17 -2.40
C ARG A 161 -6.85 21.24 -3.46
N VAL A 162 -6.21 21.83 -4.47
CA VAL A 162 -5.63 21.14 -5.61
C VAL A 162 -4.12 21.18 -5.45
N PHE A 163 -3.47 20.02 -5.49
CA PHE A 163 -2.03 19.92 -5.38
C PHE A 163 -1.47 19.30 -6.65
N ARG A 164 -0.37 19.87 -7.14
CA ARG A 164 0.34 19.38 -8.31
C ARG A 164 1.73 18.87 -7.96
N ALA A 165 2.08 17.70 -8.48
CA ALA A 165 3.42 17.15 -8.39
C ALA A 165 4.42 17.96 -9.23
N ARG A 166 5.51 18.38 -8.60
CA ARG A 166 6.68 19.01 -9.24
C ARG A 166 7.84 18.04 -9.42
N LYS A 167 7.84 16.97 -8.64
CA LYS A 167 8.73 15.81 -8.75
C LYS A 167 7.91 14.55 -8.48
N PRO A 168 8.36 13.37 -8.93
CA PRO A 168 7.65 12.12 -8.66
C PRO A 168 7.41 11.93 -7.16
N VAL A 169 6.18 11.56 -6.78
CA VAL A 169 5.83 11.14 -5.42
C VAL A 169 5.24 9.74 -5.45
N LYS A 170 5.56 8.95 -4.42
CA LYS A 170 4.94 7.65 -4.18
C LYS A 170 3.78 7.81 -3.21
N ALA A 171 2.65 7.20 -3.55
CA ALA A 171 1.45 7.18 -2.72
C ALA A 171 0.96 5.76 -2.49
N LEU A 172 0.37 5.51 -1.33
CA LEU A 172 -0.44 4.31 -1.12
C LEU A 172 -1.87 4.62 -1.58
N ARG A 173 -2.31 3.99 -2.66
CA ARG A 173 -3.67 4.08 -3.18
C ARG A 173 -4.53 2.98 -2.58
N SER A 174 -5.68 3.36 -2.06
CA SER A 174 -6.62 2.43 -1.44
C SER A 174 -8.05 2.99 -1.45
N THR A 175 -9.03 2.15 -1.13
CA THR A 175 -10.40 2.58 -0.88
C THR A 175 -10.59 2.85 0.61
N THR A 176 -11.28 3.94 0.94
CA THR A 176 -11.56 4.31 2.33
C THR A 176 -12.59 3.36 2.95
N GLY A 177 -12.34 2.92 4.19
CA GLY A 177 -13.30 2.17 4.99
C GLY A 177 -14.41 3.07 5.55
N GLU A 178 -15.53 2.44 5.90
CA GLU A 178 -16.53 3.05 6.76
C GLU A 178 -15.90 3.29 8.15
N ILE A 179 -16.01 4.50 8.67
CA ILE A 179 -15.36 4.88 9.93
C ILE A 179 -16.13 6.00 10.65
N ASP A 180 -16.06 6.00 11.98
CA ASP A 180 -16.51 7.14 12.78
C ASP A 180 -15.37 8.15 12.88
N ASP A 181 -15.54 9.32 12.26
CA ASP A 181 -14.65 10.46 12.44
C ASP A 181 -14.90 11.07 13.82
N THR A 182 -14.04 10.71 14.78
CA THR A 182 -14.08 11.21 16.15
C THR A 182 -13.09 12.36 16.40
N TRP A 183 -12.42 12.86 15.37
CA TRP A 183 -11.27 13.78 15.51
C TRP A 183 -11.47 15.14 14.84
N SER A 184 -12.35 15.26 13.84
CA SER A 184 -12.58 16.52 13.14
C SER A 184 -13.26 17.58 14.00
N ILE A 185 -14.25 17.17 14.81
CA ILE A 185 -14.95 18.03 15.77
C ILE A 185 -14.97 17.28 17.11
N PRO A 186 -14.15 17.68 18.09
CA PRO A 186 -14.09 17.00 19.38
C PRO A 186 -15.46 16.91 20.06
N GLY A 187 -15.89 15.70 20.43
CA GLY A 187 -17.17 15.45 21.09
C GLY A 187 -18.37 15.29 20.14
N GLU A 188 -18.20 15.48 18.84
CA GLU A 188 -19.23 15.29 17.81
C GLU A 188 -18.78 14.23 16.79
N PRO A 189 -18.78 12.94 17.16
CA PRO A 189 -18.39 11.89 16.22
C PRO A 189 -19.36 11.85 15.05
N LYS A 190 -18.83 11.73 13.83
CA LYS A 190 -19.62 11.56 12.61
C LYS A 190 -19.31 10.22 11.97
N HIS A 191 -20.34 9.40 11.82
CA HIS A 191 -20.26 8.21 10.99
C HIS A 191 -20.12 8.60 9.51
N THR A 192 -19.16 7.98 8.82
CA THR A 192 -18.87 8.26 7.41
C THR A 192 -18.95 6.98 6.59
N MET A 193 -19.50 7.07 5.38
CA MET A 193 -19.75 5.89 4.55
C MET A 193 -18.46 5.30 3.96
N GLY A 194 -17.41 6.11 3.79
CA GLY A 194 -16.21 5.68 3.09
C GLY A 194 -16.48 5.35 1.61
N GLY A 195 -15.66 4.47 1.04
CA GLY A 195 -15.81 3.98 -0.34
C GLY A 195 -15.13 4.83 -1.42
N GLY A 196 -14.70 6.06 -1.10
CA GLY A 196 -13.90 6.90 -1.99
C GLY A 196 -12.44 6.43 -2.07
N THR A 197 -11.80 6.71 -3.20
CA THR A 197 -10.36 6.46 -3.38
C THR A 197 -9.55 7.47 -2.59
N GLN A 198 -8.60 6.98 -1.80
CA GLN A 198 -7.64 7.80 -1.07
C GLN A 198 -6.20 7.46 -1.47
N LEU A 199 -5.35 8.48 -1.41
CA LEU A 199 -3.92 8.42 -1.62
C LEU A 199 -3.23 8.91 -0.34
N PHE A 200 -2.42 8.06 0.28
CA PHE A 200 -1.57 8.49 1.39
C PHE A 200 -0.18 8.86 0.87
N ILE A 201 0.20 10.11 1.06
CA ILE A 201 1.51 10.67 0.71
C ILE A 201 2.20 11.15 2.00
N THR A 202 3.46 10.77 2.18
CA THR A 202 4.18 11.09 3.41
C THR A 202 4.67 12.53 3.44
N ARG A 203 4.71 13.13 4.65
CA ARG A 203 5.17 14.52 4.85
C ARG A 203 6.51 14.86 4.18
N PRO A 204 7.55 13.99 4.20
CA PRO A 204 8.81 14.28 3.50
C PRO A 204 8.66 14.50 1.99
N GLN A 205 7.60 13.97 1.38
CA GLN A 205 7.31 14.15 -0.04
C GLN A 205 6.48 15.41 -0.33
N HIS A 206 5.94 16.11 0.68
CA HIS A 206 5.13 17.31 0.46
C HIS A 206 5.90 18.44 -0.23
N GLN A 207 7.22 18.50 -0.06
CA GLN A 207 8.09 19.43 -0.79
C GLN A 207 8.06 19.24 -2.32
N ASN A 208 7.57 18.09 -2.79
CA ASN A 208 7.40 17.78 -4.20
C ASN A 208 5.99 18.12 -4.70
N LEU A 209 5.10 18.61 -3.84
CA LEU A 209 3.74 19.03 -4.17
C LEU A 209 3.62 20.55 -3.99
N THR A 210 2.91 21.20 -4.90
CA THR A 210 2.56 22.62 -4.78
C THR A 210 1.06 22.81 -4.88
N ASP A 211 0.50 23.66 -4.01
CA ASP A 211 -0.88 24.12 -4.14
C ASP A 211 -1.03 24.87 -5.47
N ALA A 212 -2.03 24.47 -6.27
CA ALA A 212 -2.18 24.85 -7.68
C ALA A 212 -3.25 25.92 -7.89
#